data_AF-A0A8S3DY93-F1
#
_entry.id   AF-A0A8S3DY93-F1
#
_cell.length_a   1.000
_cell.length_b   1.000
_cell.length_c   1.000
_cell.angle_alpha   90.00
_cell.angle_beta   90.00
_cell.angle_gamma   90.00
#
_symmetry.space_group_name_H-M   'P 1'
#
loop_
_entity.id
_entity.type
_entity.pdbx_description
1 polymer ?
#
loop_
_entity_poly.entity_id
_entity_poly.type
_entity_poly.pdbx_seq_one_letter_code
_entity_poly.pdbx_strand_id
1 'polypeptide(L)' 'FINSLGIEPHVNYLYSDLCDGLIILQLYDIIRPNTVDWPKIYKTFNAIKERFQKL' A
#
# COMPACT_ATOMS: atom_id res chain seq x y z
N PHE A 1 11.25 3.59 -12.94
CA PHE A 1 11.79 3.27 -11.61
C PHE A 1 10.77 2.47 -10.81
N ILE A 2 9.74 3.08 -10.20
CA ILE A 2 8.71 2.35 -9.41
C ILE A 2 7.97 1.30 -10.25
N ASN A 3 7.43 1.70 -11.42
CA ASN A 3 6.70 0.78 -12.30
C ASN A 3 7.57 -0.33 -12.94
N SER A 4 8.89 -0.20 -12.88
CA SER A 4 9.83 -1.20 -13.41
C SER A 4 10.21 -2.26 -12.37
N LEU A 5 9.79 -2.09 -11.11
CA LEU A 5 10.11 -2.97 -9.98
C LEU A 5 9.03 -4.03 -9.74
N GLY A 6 8.04 -4.17 -10.63
CA GLY A 6 6.96 -5.17 -10.49
C GLY A 6 5.94 -4.84 -9.39
N ILE A 7 5.76 -3.55 -9.10
CA ILE A 7 4.84 -3.05 -8.07
C ILE A 7 3.44 -2.89 -8.70
N GLU A 8 2.40 -3.34 -8.00
CA GLU A 8 1.00 -3.20 -8.43
C GLU A 8 0.19 -2.41 -7.40
N PRO A 9 -0.64 -1.43 -7.79
CA PRO A 9 -0.98 -1.01 -9.16
C PRO A 9 0.06 -0.09 -9.81
N HIS A 10 -0.07 0.14 -11.12
CA HIS A 10 0.80 1.05 -11.87
C HIS A 10 0.65 2.49 -11.35
N VAL A 11 1.77 3.12 -11.02
CA VAL A 11 1.81 4.50 -10.58
C VAL A 11 1.68 5.44 -11.78
N ASN A 12 0.58 6.16 -11.85
CA ASN A 12 0.31 7.18 -12.87
C ASN A 12 0.55 8.59 -12.30
N TYR A 13 0.15 8.82 -11.05
CA TYR A 13 0.28 10.10 -10.35
C TYR A 13 0.94 9.89 -8.99
N LEU A 14 2.23 10.22 -8.90
CA LEU A 14 3.05 9.91 -7.73
C LEU A 14 2.42 10.34 -6.40
N TYR A 15 1.96 11.60 -6.31
CA TYR A 15 1.41 12.15 -5.07
C TYR A 15 0.05 11.56 -4.68
N SER A 16 -0.77 11.18 -5.66
CA SER A 16 -2.10 10.61 -5.40
C SER A 16 -1.99 9.12 -5.07
N ASP A 17 -1.19 8.39 -5.85
CA ASP A 17 -1.10 6.93 -5.76
C ASP A 17 -0.26 6.47 -4.56
N LEU A 18 0.66 7.31 -4.07
CA LEU A 18 1.42 7.04 -2.84
C LEU A 18 0.61 7.32 -1.56
N CYS A 19 -0.54 8.01 -1.67
CA CYS A 19 -1.32 8.46 -0.51
C CYS A 19 -1.82 7.29 0.35
N ASP A 20 -2.17 6.17 -0.29
CA ASP A 20 -2.65 4.97 0.39
C ASP A 20 -1.53 4.16 1.08
N GLY A 21 -0.26 4.56 0.90
CA GLY A 21 0.91 3.94 1.52
C GLY A 21 1.24 2.51 1.05
N LEU A 22 0.33 1.84 0.32
CA LEU A 22 0.49 0.46 -0.13
C LEU A 22 1.72 0.27 -1.02
N ILE A 23 1.96 1.21 -1.94
CA ILE A 23 3.09 1.21 -2.87
C ILE A 23 4.43 1.35 -2.12
N ILE A 24 4.45 2.15 -1.05
CA ILE A 24 5.65 2.33 -0.20
C ILE A 24 5.96 1.03 0.53
N LEU A 25 4.94 0.36 1.06
CA LEU A 25 5.09 -0.93 1.75
C LEU A 25 5.58 -2.02 0.79
N GLN A 26 5.05 -2.08 -0.43
CA GLN A 26 5.53 -3.02 -1.45
C GLN A 26 6.99 -2.76 -1.82
N LEU A 27 7.36 -1.49 -2.02
CA LEU A 27 8.75 -1.11 -2.30
C LEU A 27 9.68 -1.54 -1.15
N TYR A 28 9.25 -1.37 0.09
CA TYR A 28 10.02 -1.76 1.27
C TYR A 28 10.23 -3.28 1.35
N ASP A 29 9.20 -4.07 1.03
CA ASP A 29 9.29 -5.53 1.00
C ASP A 29 10.15 -6.05 -0.16
N ILE A 30 10.20 -5.34 -1.29
CA ILE A 30 11.11 -5.65 -2.41
C ILE A 30 12.58 -5.43 -2.01
N ILE A 31 12.86 -4.34 -1.30
CA ILE A 31 14.22 -4.03 -0.82
C ILE A 31 14.64 -4.98 0.30
N ARG A 32 13.71 -5.31 1.20
CA ARG A 32 13.95 -6.19 2.33
C ARG A 32 12.81 -7.21 2.46
N PRO A 33 12.96 -8.41 1.88
CA PRO A 33 11.89 -9.41 1.86
C PRO A 33 11.51 -9.87 3.27
N ASN A 34 10.20 -10.09 3.48
CA ASN A 34 9.58 -10.50 4.75
C ASN A 34 9.60 -9.42 5.84
N THR A 35 9.69 -8.14 5.48
CA THR A 35 9.63 -7.07 6.48
C THR A 35 8.21 -6.58 6.70
N VAL A 36 7.34 -6.79 5.71
CA VAL A 36 5.97 -6.29 5.72
C VAL A 36 5.00 -7.42 6.08
N ASP A 37 4.26 -7.24 7.17
CA ASP A 37 3.21 -8.16 7.61
C ASP A 37 1.91 -7.90 6.84
N TRP A 38 1.82 -8.47 5.63
CA TRP A 38 0.70 -8.29 4.70
C TRP A 38 -0.70 -8.62 5.28
N PRO A 39 -0.87 -9.65 6.13
CA PRO A 39 -2.13 -9.91 6.85
C PRO A 39 -2.63 -8.75 7.72
N LYS A 40 -1.75 -7.87 8.20
CA LYS A 40 -2.13 -6.71 9.04
C LYS A 40 -2.43 -5.46 8.22
N ILE A 41 -2.21 -5.49 6.91
CA ILE A 41 -2.37 -4.33 6.04
C ILE A 41 -3.72 -4.40 5.33
N TYR A 42 -4.44 -3.28 5.38
CA TYR A 42 -5.68 -3.11 4.64
C TYR A 42 -5.37 -2.75 3.19
N LYS A 43 -5.62 -3.69 2.28
CA LYS A 43 -5.39 -3.51 0.83
C LYS A 43 -6.52 -2.76 0.11
N THR A 44 -7.68 -2.68 0.75
CA THR A 44 -8.84 -1.94 0.25
C THR A 44 -9.31 -1.01 1.35
N PHE A 45 -9.42 0.28 1.02
CA PHE A 45 -10.05 1.25 1.93
C PHE A 45 -11.52 0.85 2.09
N ASN A 46 -11.82 0.22 3.22
CA ASN A 46 -13.18 -0.25 3.51
C ASN A 46 -13.87 0.83 4.34
N ALA A 47 -14.58 1.75 3.66
CA ALA A 47 -15.27 2.89 4.29
C ALA A 47 -16.21 2.50 5.44
N ILE A 48 -16.67 1.23 5.47
CA ILE A 48 -17.50 0.66 6.52
C ILE A 48 -16.73 0.51 7.85
N LYS A 49 -15.41 0.25 7.79
CA LYS A 49 -14.59 -0.01 8.97
C LYS A 49 -14.23 1.28 9.73
N GLU A 50 -14.10 2.40 9.02
CA GLU A 50 -13.81 3.71 9.64
C GLU A 50 -14.91 4.16 10.60
N ARG A 51 -16.18 3.87 10.27
CA ARG A 51 -17.32 4.18 11.16
C ARG A 51 -17.31 3.38 12.46
N PHE A 52 -16.70 2.19 12.46
CA PHE A 52 -16.67 1.30 13.63
C PHE A 52 -15.52 1.59 14.58
N GLN A 53 -14.43 2.19 14.10
CA GLN A 53 -13.27 2.57 14.92
C GLN A 53 -13.38 3.97 15.56
N LYS A 54 -14.44 4.73 15.22
CA LYS A 54 -14.76 6.04 15.82
C LYS A 54 -15.81 5.94 16.95
N LEU A 55 -16.15 4.75 17.43
CA LEU A 55 -17.01 4.51 18.60
C LEU A 55 -16.17 4.16 19.83
#